data_AF-A0A954D6D1-F1
#
_entry.id   AF-A0A954D6D1-F1
#
_cell.length_a   1.000
_cell.length_b   1.000
_cell.length_c   1.000
_cell.angle_alpha   90.00
_cell.angle_beta   90.00
_cell.angle_gamma   90.00
#
_symmetry.space_group_name_H-M   'P 1'
#
loop_
_entity.id
_entity.type
_entity.pdbx_description
1 polymer ?
#
loop_
_entity_poly.entity_id
_entity_poly.type
_entity_poly.pdbx_seq_one_letter_code
_entity_poly.pdbx_strand_id
1 'polypeptide(L)'
;MALLRVIEGPERGRIYPLEKDRHVIGRETDDLLVDDQGVSRQHAAVLRMGELYLLRDLDSRNGVFVNEERADEWILRAGDRVQIGNTVLVFEDRFARPGESRVIEFADTDGPSESIAPPADGERDRLRVLYRISKILGRGQSFDETMNKVARSMAVALDAEHVYLFAFEPTPDAEFTLLAGFDRTPIADLAVSRTILVRVRDEGRSILSSDAMLDSRFSGSKSIAIQKIKSLLCVPLVVMNQPVGAFYATNSKLAERFSPEDLELASVIGMLVGNSLEMWRLIDSQGSLYRQVLELLAEISEARSPEVRGRARRVATYSAAMARVLGYSNEATQKMWIAGLLHDIGTLGITEEELHAATLATRKAHKAKEILAHVPELSDVAEAVIGHTERIDGSGFPDGLSGPDVTEGAQIVGLACWFDEILSTGGEGGRELPIKEAVLQIQEDAAGKFDESVLDALLIAYRLNRLFEEDRRLFKLDLTRLVHRGDDEEDAGE
;
A
#
# COMPACT_ATOMS: atom_id res chain seq x y z
N MET A 1 -6.57 32.73 -26.20
CA MET A 1 -6.72 33.78 -27.24
C MET A 1 -5.61 33.52 -28.23
N ALA A 2 -5.99 33.09 -29.43
CA ALA A 2 -5.07 32.67 -30.46
C ALA A 2 -4.57 33.86 -31.28
N LEU A 3 -3.31 33.82 -31.67
CA LEU A 3 -2.66 34.83 -32.47
C LEU A 3 -1.58 34.22 -33.37
N LEU A 4 -1.24 34.89 -34.45
CA LEU A 4 -0.06 34.61 -35.26
C LEU A 4 0.99 35.69 -35.02
N ARG A 5 2.21 35.30 -34.68
CA ARG A 5 3.35 36.22 -34.49
C ARG A 5 4.36 36.03 -35.61
N VAL A 6 4.76 37.11 -36.26
CA VAL A 6 5.85 37.07 -37.24
C VAL A 6 7.19 36.93 -36.53
N ILE A 7 7.90 35.84 -36.76
CA ILE A 7 9.22 35.58 -36.18
C ILE A 7 10.36 35.87 -37.17
N GLU A 8 10.10 35.77 -38.47
CA GLU A 8 11.03 36.06 -39.55
C GLU A 8 10.29 36.74 -40.72
N GLY A 9 10.96 37.66 -41.42
CA GLY A 9 10.38 38.44 -42.51
C GLY A 9 10.35 39.96 -42.24
N PRO A 10 9.81 40.75 -43.19
CA PRO A 10 9.83 42.22 -43.15
C PRO A 10 9.12 42.82 -41.93
N GLU A 11 8.11 42.12 -41.42
CA GLU A 11 7.25 42.55 -40.30
C GLU A 11 7.59 41.82 -38.98
N ARG A 12 8.85 41.42 -38.77
CA ARG A 12 9.27 40.67 -37.58
C ARG A 12 8.82 41.34 -36.27
N GLY A 13 8.16 40.58 -35.41
CA GLY A 13 7.61 41.02 -34.14
C GLY A 13 6.14 41.45 -34.20
N ARG A 14 5.56 41.60 -35.39
CA ARG A 14 4.14 41.91 -35.56
C ARG A 14 3.25 40.75 -35.10
N ILE A 15 2.13 41.09 -34.46
CA ILE A 15 1.19 40.16 -33.84
C ILE A 15 -0.17 40.34 -34.50
N TYR A 16 -0.81 39.25 -34.87
CA TYR A 16 -2.14 39.24 -35.45
C TYR A 16 -3.11 38.40 -34.60
N PRO A 17 -4.00 39.05 -33.84
CA PRO A 17 -5.06 38.36 -33.11
C PRO A 17 -6.02 37.65 -34.06
N LEU A 18 -6.42 36.42 -33.73
CA LEU A 18 -7.39 35.64 -34.50
C LEU A 18 -8.77 35.71 -33.84
N GLU A 19 -9.48 36.82 -34.02
CA GLU A 19 -10.75 37.13 -33.34
C GLU A 19 -12.01 36.76 -34.13
N LYS A 20 -11.92 36.72 -35.47
CA LYS A 20 -13.01 36.36 -36.40
C LYS A 20 -13.04 34.86 -36.72
N ASP A 21 -14.16 34.38 -37.28
CA ASP A 21 -14.27 33.00 -37.75
C ASP A 21 -13.38 32.68 -38.95
N ARG A 22 -12.97 33.70 -39.70
CA ARG A 22 -12.10 33.59 -40.87
C ARG A 22 -11.18 34.80 -40.95
N HIS A 23 -9.89 34.54 -41.17
CA HIS A 23 -8.90 35.58 -41.45
C HIS A 23 -8.11 35.23 -42.69
N VAL A 24 -7.95 36.19 -43.61
CA VAL A 24 -7.16 35.99 -44.84
C VAL A 24 -5.77 36.60 -44.70
N ILE A 25 -4.74 35.77 -44.89
CA ILE A 25 -3.32 36.16 -44.94
C ILE A 25 -2.95 36.48 -46.38
N GLY A 26 -2.32 37.63 -46.62
CA GLY A 26 -1.89 38.00 -47.96
C GLY A 26 -1.24 39.37 -48.05
N ARG A 27 -0.77 39.72 -49.25
CA ARG A 27 -0.12 41.00 -49.54
C ARG A 27 -1.11 42.14 -49.80
N GLU A 28 -2.35 41.83 -50.12
CA GLU A 28 -3.44 42.80 -50.37
C GLU A 28 -4.72 42.30 -49.67
N THR A 29 -4.75 42.42 -48.34
CA THR A 29 -5.87 41.98 -47.47
C THR A 29 -6.09 42.95 -46.32
N ASP A 30 -7.34 43.06 -45.85
CA ASP A 30 -7.73 43.88 -44.69
C ASP A 30 -7.57 43.12 -43.35
N ASP A 31 -7.25 41.82 -43.39
CA ASP A 31 -7.10 40.98 -42.18
C ASP A 31 -5.62 40.85 -41.74
N LEU A 32 -4.86 39.98 -42.40
CA LEU A 32 -3.47 39.63 -42.05
C LEU A 32 -2.52 40.08 -43.18
N LEU A 33 -2.17 41.37 -43.17
CA LEU A 33 -1.33 41.98 -44.20
C LEU A 33 0.15 41.59 -44.02
N VAL A 34 0.71 40.83 -44.96
CA VAL A 34 2.13 40.47 -45.00
C VAL A 34 2.80 41.15 -46.19
N ASP A 35 3.64 42.15 -45.92
CA ASP A 35 4.37 42.88 -46.96
C ASP A 35 5.63 42.12 -47.42
N ASP A 36 5.42 41.08 -48.22
CA ASP A 36 6.49 40.23 -48.76
C ASP A 36 6.21 39.93 -50.24
N GLN A 37 7.23 40.11 -51.09
CA GLN A 37 7.11 39.87 -52.53
C GLN A 37 6.80 38.41 -52.87
N GLY A 38 7.17 37.48 -51.98
CA GLY A 38 6.86 36.05 -52.09
C GLY A 38 5.41 35.70 -51.72
N VAL A 39 4.58 36.68 -51.32
CA VAL A 39 3.22 36.43 -50.83
C VAL A 39 2.17 36.89 -51.85
N SER A 40 1.26 35.97 -52.24
CA SER A 40 0.08 36.28 -53.04
C SER A 40 -0.83 37.33 -52.39
N ARG A 41 -1.66 38.01 -53.21
CA ARG A 41 -2.65 38.99 -52.73
C ARG A 41 -3.55 38.42 -51.64
N GLN A 42 -4.08 37.23 -51.88
CA GLN A 42 -4.68 36.33 -50.90
C GLN A 42 -3.88 35.04 -50.97
N HIS A 43 -3.20 34.67 -49.88
CA HIS A 43 -2.25 33.56 -49.86
C HIS A 43 -2.81 32.37 -49.10
N ALA A 44 -3.29 32.60 -47.88
CA ALA A 44 -3.86 31.55 -47.05
C ALA A 44 -5.05 32.09 -46.26
N ALA A 45 -5.88 31.21 -45.71
CA ALA A 45 -6.90 31.56 -44.73
C ALA A 45 -6.74 30.73 -43.46
N VAL A 46 -6.97 31.36 -42.32
CA VAL A 46 -7.18 30.67 -41.04
C VAL A 46 -8.67 30.67 -40.74
N LEU A 47 -9.24 29.48 -40.60
CA LEU A 47 -10.64 29.23 -40.31
C LEU A 47 -10.79 28.71 -38.88
N ARG A 48 -11.64 29.34 -38.07
CA ARG A 48 -11.97 28.85 -36.74
C ARG A 48 -13.12 27.84 -36.83
N MET A 49 -12.91 26.64 -36.30
CA MET A 49 -13.91 25.56 -36.23
C MET A 49 -14.08 25.13 -34.77
N GLY A 50 -14.92 25.86 -34.03
CA GLY A 50 -15.06 25.68 -32.58
C GLY A 50 -13.79 26.13 -31.84
N GLU A 51 -13.10 25.19 -31.19
CA GLU A 51 -11.82 25.40 -30.49
C GLU A 51 -10.59 25.12 -31.40
N LEU A 52 -10.79 24.65 -32.64
CA LEU A 52 -9.71 24.36 -33.58
C LEU A 52 -9.50 25.50 -34.59
N TYR A 53 -8.27 25.65 -35.06
CA TYR A 53 -7.90 26.58 -36.14
C TYR A 53 -7.36 25.78 -37.33
N LEU A 54 -8.00 25.92 -38.48
CA LEU A 54 -7.59 25.29 -39.74
C LEU A 54 -6.93 26.32 -40.65
N LEU A 55 -5.67 26.13 -40.97
CA LEU A 55 -4.97 26.85 -42.04
C LEU A 55 -5.28 26.18 -43.38
N ARG A 56 -5.60 26.98 -44.40
CA ARG A 56 -5.85 26.53 -45.77
C ARG A 56 -5.13 27.42 -46.78
N ASP A 57 -4.41 26.82 -47.71
CA ASP A 57 -3.82 27.52 -48.85
C ASP A 57 -4.93 27.98 -49.82
N LEU A 58 -4.85 29.23 -50.29
CA LEU A 58 -5.83 29.82 -51.23
C LEU A 58 -5.28 29.81 -52.65
N ASP A 59 -4.75 28.66 -53.08
CA ASP A 59 -4.08 28.48 -54.39
C ASP A 59 -2.95 29.51 -54.59
N SER A 60 -2.11 29.65 -53.56
CA SER A 60 -1.01 30.60 -53.59
C SER A 60 0.09 30.19 -54.57
N ARG A 61 0.84 31.19 -55.09
CA ARG A 61 1.90 30.93 -56.09
C ARG A 61 3.05 30.10 -55.52
N ASN A 62 3.40 30.33 -54.27
CA ASN A 62 4.59 29.74 -53.63
C ASN A 62 4.23 28.63 -52.61
N GLY A 63 2.94 28.40 -52.35
CA GLY A 63 2.47 27.44 -51.37
C GLY A 63 2.62 27.91 -49.93
N VAL A 64 1.88 27.25 -49.05
CA VAL A 64 1.99 27.39 -47.60
C VAL A 64 2.79 26.21 -47.05
N PHE A 65 3.72 26.48 -46.13
CA PHE A 65 4.47 25.43 -45.45
C PHE A 65 4.23 25.52 -43.94
N VAL A 66 3.99 24.39 -43.29
CA VAL A 66 3.89 24.29 -41.83
C VAL A 66 4.94 23.32 -41.34
N ASN A 67 5.83 23.77 -40.44
CA ASN A 67 6.93 22.98 -39.91
C ASN A 67 7.78 22.31 -41.03
N GLU A 68 8.11 23.08 -42.07
CA GLU A 68 8.88 22.66 -43.26
C GLU A 68 8.13 21.73 -44.25
N GLU A 69 6.90 21.31 -43.96
CA GLU A 69 6.06 20.52 -44.86
C GLU A 69 5.08 21.40 -45.65
N ARG A 70 4.92 21.14 -46.96
CA ARG A 70 3.94 21.85 -47.79
C ARG A 70 2.52 21.40 -47.42
N ALA A 71 1.61 22.33 -47.16
CA ALA A 71 0.27 22.04 -46.69
C ALA A 71 -0.81 22.79 -47.49
N ASP A 72 -1.76 22.04 -48.06
CA ASP A 72 -2.99 22.61 -48.64
C ASP A 72 -4.02 22.92 -47.54
N GLU A 73 -4.09 22.05 -46.52
CA GLU A 73 -4.88 22.22 -45.30
C GLU A 73 -4.09 21.71 -44.09
N TRP A 74 -4.15 22.42 -42.95
CA TRP A 74 -3.44 22.06 -41.74
C TRP A 74 -4.18 22.53 -40.48
N ILE A 75 -4.38 21.65 -39.50
CA ILE A 75 -4.95 22.05 -38.19
C ILE A 75 -3.80 22.62 -37.34
N LEU A 76 -3.86 23.93 -37.09
CA LEU A 76 -2.84 24.67 -36.35
C LEU A 76 -2.81 24.27 -34.86
N ARG A 77 -1.60 23.96 -34.38
CA ARG A 77 -1.28 23.72 -32.97
C ARG A 77 -0.36 24.81 -32.46
N ALA A 78 -0.46 25.13 -31.18
CA ALA A 78 0.43 26.12 -30.57
C ALA A 78 1.90 25.73 -30.80
N GLY A 79 2.71 26.69 -31.27
CA GLY A 79 4.10 26.47 -31.66
C GLY A 79 4.31 26.16 -33.15
N ASP A 80 3.26 25.83 -33.92
CA ASP A 80 3.40 25.58 -35.36
C ASP A 80 4.00 26.79 -36.08
N ARG A 81 5.02 26.51 -36.89
CA ARG A 81 5.70 27.50 -37.74
C ARG A 81 5.08 27.49 -39.12
N VAL A 82 4.36 28.55 -39.47
CA VAL A 82 3.72 28.75 -40.75
C VAL A 82 4.59 29.66 -41.62
N GLN A 83 5.19 29.11 -42.67
CA GLN A 83 5.94 29.88 -43.65
C GLN A 83 5.07 30.19 -44.87
N ILE A 84 5.02 31.48 -45.20
CA ILE A 84 4.30 32.05 -46.35
C ILE A 84 5.26 33.04 -47.05
N GLY A 85 5.70 32.71 -48.26
CA GLY A 85 6.77 33.45 -48.92
C GLY A 85 8.10 33.33 -48.17
N ASN A 86 8.73 34.46 -47.82
CA ASN A 86 9.92 34.52 -46.97
C ASN A 86 9.58 34.86 -45.50
N THR A 87 8.30 34.95 -45.18
CA THR A 87 7.81 35.32 -43.85
C THR A 87 7.43 34.06 -43.08
N VAL A 88 7.93 33.93 -41.85
CA VAL A 88 7.61 32.83 -40.95
C VAL A 88 6.80 33.37 -39.78
N LEU A 89 5.61 32.81 -39.59
CA LEU A 89 4.71 33.10 -38.48
C LEU A 89 4.70 31.92 -37.50
N VAL A 90 4.51 32.18 -36.21
CA VAL A 90 4.25 31.16 -35.20
C VAL A 90 2.83 31.32 -34.71
N PHE A 91 2.07 30.21 -34.68
CA PHE A 91 0.77 30.18 -34.05
C PHE A 91 0.91 30.05 -32.53
N GLU A 92 0.40 31.02 -31.80
CA GLU A 92 0.34 31.00 -30.33
C GLU A 92 -1.13 30.94 -29.92
N ASP A 93 -1.51 30.02 -29.05
CA ASP A 93 -2.80 30.08 -28.38
C ASP A 93 -2.61 30.07 -26.87
N ARG A 94 -3.10 31.13 -26.21
CA ARG A 94 -3.03 31.24 -24.74
C ARG A 94 -3.82 30.16 -23.99
N PHE A 95 -4.63 29.35 -24.66
CA PHE A 95 -5.26 28.16 -24.06
C PHE A 95 -4.60 26.83 -24.44
N ALA A 96 -3.74 26.81 -25.45
CA ALA A 96 -2.95 25.64 -25.80
C ALA A 96 -1.49 25.90 -25.43
N ARG A 97 -1.08 25.45 -24.24
CA ARG A 97 0.34 25.15 -24.03
C ARG A 97 0.60 23.86 -24.80
N PRO A 98 1.43 23.85 -25.87
CA PRO A 98 1.76 22.60 -26.52
C PRO A 98 2.53 21.72 -25.54
N GLY A 99 1.95 20.57 -25.18
CA GLY A 99 2.58 19.26 -25.37
C GLY A 99 4.00 19.02 -24.84
N GLU A 100 4.45 19.70 -23.79
CA GLU A 100 5.62 19.20 -23.05
C GLU A 100 5.17 18.06 -22.13
N SER A 101 5.28 16.84 -22.64
CA SER A 101 5.46 15.66 -21.83
C SER A 101 6.70 15.84 -20.95
N ARG A 102 6.53 16.41 -19.76
CA ARG A 102 7.63 16.68 -18.82
C ARG A 102 7.98 15.40 -18.05
N VAL A 103 9.25 15.01 -18.08
CA VAL A 103 9.84 14.31 -16.93
C VAL A 103 10.17 15.44 -15.97
N ILE A 104 9.38 15.58 -14.90
CA ILE A 104 9.80 16.46 -13.81
C ILE A 104 10.70 15.60 -12.94
N GLU A 105 11.99 15.93 -12.92
CA GLU A 105 12.96 15.35 -12.00
C GLU A 105 12.63 15.87 -10.58
N PHE A 106 11.70 15.21 -9.90
CA PHE A 106 11.57 15.30 -8.45
C PHE A 106 12.65 14.40 -7.81
N ALA A 107 13.92 14.74 -8.06
CA ALA A 107 15.08 14.15 -7.40
C ALA A 107 15.86 15.18 -6.58
N ASP A 108 15.70 16.49 -6.86
CA ASP A 108 16.29 17.56 -6.07
C ASP A 108 15.25 18.67 -5.88
N THR A 109 14.53 18.65 -4.75
CA THR A 109 14.22 19.92 -4.12
C THR A 109 15.43 20.28 -3.28
N ASP A 110 16.28 21.17 -3.80
CA ASP A 110 16.88 22.18 -2.92
C ASP A 110 15.78 22.61 -1.94
N GLY A 111 16.08 22.53 -0.64
CA GLY A 111 15.11 22.79 0.42
C GLY A 111 14.35 24.11 0.20
N PRO A 112 13.14 24.25 0.77
CA PRO A 112 12.28 25.39 0.48
C PRO A 112 13.04 26.71 0.62
N SER A 113 13.12 27.46 -0.48
CA SER A 113 13.58 28.85 -0.48
C SER A 113 12.75 29.67 0.51
N GLU A 114 13.44 30.51 1.29
CA GLU A 114 13.09 31.09 2.60
C GLU A 114 11.87 32.06 2.67
N SER A 115 10.73 31.77 2.03
CA SER A 115 9.52 32.57 2.24
C SER A 115 8.24 31.74 2.18
N ILE A 116 7.74 31.34 3.34
CA ILE A 116 6.39 30.77 3.49
C ILE A 116 5.37 31.92 3.48
N ALA A 117 4.98 32.36 2.30
CA ALA A 117 3.81 33.23 2.14
C ALA A 117 2.51 32.42 2.37
N PRO A 118 1.40 33.07 2.77
CA PRO A 118 0.11 32.40 2.84
C PRO A 118 -0.27 31.81 1.47
N PRO A 119 -0.71 30.54 1.40
CA PRO A 119 -1.00 29.90 0.14
C PRO A 119 -2.15 30.59 -0.60
N ALA A 120 -2.02 30.72 -1.93
CA ALA A 120 -3.08 31.16 -2.82
C ALA A 120 -4.29 30.19 -2.77
N ASP A 121 -5.47 30.61 -3.23
CA ASP A 121 -6.68 29.80 -3.04
C ASP A 121 -6.61 28.38 -3.65
N GLY A 122 -5.91 28.19 -4.78
CA GLY A 122 -5.66 26.87 -5.35
C GLY A 122 -4.67 26.01 -4.54
N GLU A 123 -3.72 26.63 -3.85
CA GLU A 123 -2.78 25.94 -2.94
C GLU A 123 -3.47 25.51 -1.65
N ARG A 124 -4.49 26.26 -1.19
CA ARG A 124 -5.31 25.87 -0.03
C ARG A 124 -6.08 24.57 -0.26
N ASP A 125 -6.58 24.34 -1.47
CA ASP A 125 -7.26 23.08 -1.80
C ASP A 125 -6.29 21.89 -1.85
N ARG A 126 -5.07 22.09 -2.36
CA ARG A 126 -4.01 21.06 -2.31
C ARG A 126 -3.58 20.75 -0.88
N LEU A 127 -3.47 21.77 -0.03
CA LEU A 127 -3.17 21.59 1.40
C LEU A 127 -4.28 20.80 2.11
N ARG A 128 -5.55 21.00 1.75
CA ARG A 128 -6.67 20.19 2.28
C ARG A 128 -6.57 18.73 1.85
N VAL A 129 -6.16 18.45 0.61
CA VAL A 129 -5.92 17.08 0.14
C VAL A 129 -4.79 16.44 0.94
N LEU A 130 -3.66 17.15 1.09
CA LEU A 130 -2.51 16.69 1.88
C LEU A 130 -2.90 16.38 3.32
N TYR A 131 -3.59 17.30 3.99
CA TYR A 131 -4.09 17.12 5.35
C TYR A 131 -5.03 15.91 5.46
N ARG A 132 -5.95 15.74 4.50
CA ARG A 132 -6.87 14.60 4.48
C ARG A 132 -6.12 13.28 4.32
N ILE A 133 -5.14 13.20 3.41
CA ILE A 133 -4.33 12.00 3.22
C ILE A 133 -3.49 11.70 4.47
N SER A 134 -2.84 12.71 5.04
CA SER A 134 -2.07 12.57 6.29
C SER A 134 -2.95 12.01 7.42
N LYS A 135 -4.18 12.50 7.56
CA LYS A 135 -5.15 11.96 8.54
C LYS A 135 -5.57 10.52 8.24
N ILE A 136 -5.66 10.13 6.96
CA ILE A 136 -5.96 8.73 6.59
C ILE A 136 -4.78 7.84 6.98
N LEU A 137 -3.54 8.24 6.66
CA LEU A 137 -2.32 7.47 6.95
C LEU A 137 -2.03 7.38 8.45
N GLY A 138 -2.34 8.42 9.22
CA GLY A 138 -2.16 8.47 10.67
C GLY A 138 -3.26 7.77 11.47
N ARG A 139 -4.36 7.36 10.84
CA ARG A 139 -5.39 6.56 11.51
C ARG A 139 -4.95 5.11 11.50
N GLY A 140 -4.85 4.53 12.69
CA GLY A 140 -4.67 3.10 12.89
C GLY A 140 -5.81 2.36 12.20
N GLN A 141 -5.60 1.89 10.99
CA GLN A 141 -6.55 1.11 10.21
C GLN A 141 -5.77 -0.01 9.54
N SER A 142 -6.45 -1.05 9.05
CA SER A 142 -5.76 -2.05 8.24
C SER A 142 -5.05 -1.39 7.06
N PHE A 143 -3.89 -1.92 6.67
CA PHE A 143 -3.10 -1.39 5.56
C PHE A 143 -3.95 -1.26 4.28
N ASP A 144 -4.70 -2.32 3.94
CA ASP A 144 -5.54 -2.36 2.74
C ASP A 144 -6.61 -1.27 2.74
N GLU A 145 -7.31 -1.06 3.85
CA GLU A 145 -8.31 0.01 3.95
C GLU A 145 -7.69 1.40 3.80
N THR A 146 -6.52 1.59 4.42
CA THR A 146 -5.78 2.84 4.40
C THR A 146 -5.37 3.17 2.96
N MET A 147 -4.73 2.24 2.26
CA MET A 147 -4.30 2.42 0.86
C MET A 147 -5.49 2.64 -0.07
N ASN A 148 -6.60 1.92 0.12
CA ASN A 148 -7.81 2.13 -0.68
C ASN A 148 -8.47 3.51 -0.44
N LYS A 149 -8.43 4.03 0.80
CA LYS A 149 -8.91 5.39 1.12
C LYS A 149 -8.00 6.47 0.51
N VAL A 150 -6.69 6.23 0.48
CA VAL A 150 -5.72 7.09 -0.21
C VAL A 150 -6.00 7.12 -1.71
N ALA A 151 -6.08 5.96 -2.38
CA ALA A 151 -6.35 5.86 -3.81
C ALA A 151 -7.66 6.58 -4.21
N ARG A 152 -8.74 6.34 -3.46
CA ARG A 152 -10.03 7.04 -3.66
C ARG A 152 -9.92 8.55 -3.49
N SER A 153 -9.23 9.01 -2.45
CA SER A 153 -9.09 10.45 -2.17
C SER A 153 -8.27 11.15 -3.26
N MET A 154 -7.22 10.49 -3.76
CA MET A 154 -6.43 10.99 -4.89
C MET A 154 -7.20 10.96 -6.21
N ALA A 155 -8.03 9.94 -6.44
CA ALA A 155 -8.87 9.89 -7.64
C ALA A 155 -9.86 11.06 -7.71
N VAL A 156 -10.40 11.48 -6.57
CA VAL A 156 -11.24 12.67 -6.47
C VAL A 156 -10.42 13.96 -6.63
N ALA A 157 -9.27 14.06 -5.94
CA ALA A 157 -8.43 15.26 -5.98
C ALA A 157 -7.89 15.57 -7.38
N LEU A 158 -7.45 14.54 -8.11
CA LEU A 158 -6.94 14.65 -9.48
C LEU A 158 -8.06 14.58 -10.53
N ASP A 159 -9.29 14.24 -10.11
CA ASP A 159 -10.40 13.85 -10.98
C ASP A 159 -9.94 12.86 -12.07
N ALA A 160 -9.18 11.86 -11.59
CA ALA A 160 -8.68 10.74 -12.36
C ALA A 160 -9.77 9.69 -12.57
N GLU A 161 -9.72 9.02 -13.72
CA GLU A 161 -10.64 7.92 -14.03
C GLU A 161 -10.20 6.64 -13.33
N HIS A 162 -8.89 6.41 -13.31
CA HIS A 162 -8.25 5.28 -12.64
C HIS A 162 -7.09 5.77 -11.78
N VAL A 163 -6.96 5.21 -10.58
CA VAL A 163 -5.83 5.40 -9.68
C VAL A 163 -5.40 4.06 -9.12
N TYR A 164 -4.12 3.76 -9.21
CA TYR A 164 -3.53 2.54 -8.66
C TYR A 164 -2.28 2.87 -7.85
N LEU A 165 -2.11 2.15 -6.75
CA LEU A 165 -0.90 2.14 -5.92
C LEU A 165 -0.22 0.79 -6.11
N PHE A 166 1.04 0.81 -6.50
CA PHE A 166 1.88 -0.37 -6.67
C PHE A 166 3.01 -0.38 -5.64
N ALA A 167 3.34 -1.56 -5.14
CA ALA A 167 4.58 -1.85 -4.45
C ALA A 167 5.50 -2.65 -5.36
N PHE A 168 6.80 -2.45 -5.18
CA PHE A 168 7.84 -3.30 -5.76
C PHE A 168 9.08 -3.24 -4.86
N GLU A 169 10.02 -4.15 -5.11
CA GLU A 169 11.39 -4.00 -4.61
C GLU A 169 12.19 -3.14 -5.59
N PRO A 170 13.19 -2.39 -5.11
CA PRO A 170 14.08 -1.58 -5.96
C PRO A 170 15.10 -2.47 -6.70
N THR A 171 14.62 -3.50 -7.39
CA THR A 171 15.44 -4.44 -8.17
C THR A 171 14.89 -4.60 -9.59
N PRO A 172 15.76 -4.82 -10.61
CA PRO A 172 15.33 -4.86 -12.02
C PRO A 172 14.29 -5.95 -12.34
N ASP A 173 14.28 -7.02 -11.57
CA ASP A 173 13.39 -8.17 -11.78
C ASP A 173 12.15 -8.15 -10.88
N ALA A 174 11.99 -7.11 -10.05
CA ALA A 174 10.87 -7.01 -9.12
C ALA A 174 9.52 -7.04 -9.85
N GLU A 175 8.59 -7.86 -9.35
CA GLU A 175 7.20 -7.83 -9.76
C GLU A 175 6.46 -6.64 -9.13
N PHE A 176 5.46 -6.14 -9.86
CA PHE A 176 4.60 -5.04 -9.41
C PHE A 176 3.39 -5.61 -8.69
N THR A 177 3.30 -5.37 -7.38
CA THR A 177 2.17 -5.79 -6.55
C THR A 177 1.17 -4.65 -6.44
N LEU A 178 -0.09 -4.87 -6.82
CA LEU A 178 -1.15 -3.88 -6.64
C LEU A 178 -1.54 -3.80 -5.16
N LEU A 179 -1.32 -2.65 -4.53
CA LEU A 179 -1.68 -2.37 -3.13
C LEU A 179 -3.13 -1.91 -3.00
N ALA A 180 -3.56 -1.03 -3.91
CA ALA A 180 -4.91 -0.49 -3.93
C ALA A 180 -5.25 0.07 -5.30
N GLY A 181 -6.53 0.11 -5.60
CA GLY A 181 -7.05 0.62 -6.86
C GLY A 181 -8.36 1.36 -6.67
N PHE A 182 -8.58 2.33 -7.56
CA PHE A 182 -9.87 2.97 -7.75
C PHE A 182 -10.16 3.08 -9.24
N ASP A 183 -11.35 2.65 -9.61
CA ASP A 183 -11.87 2.72 -10.96
C ASP A 183 -13.21 3.46 -10.94
N ARG A 184 -13.29 4.59 -11.65
CA ARG A 184 -14.54 5.34 -11.80
C ARG A 184 -15.55 4.59 -12.66
N THR A 185 -15.05 3.81 -13.61
CA THR A 185 -15.82 2.91 -14.46
C THR A 185 -15.13 1.55 -14.47
N PRO A 186 -15.87 0.43 -14.32
CA PRO A 186 -15.27 -0.90 -14.39
C PRO A 186 -14.59 -1.09 -15.75
N ILE A 187 -13.27 -1.31 -15.77
CA ILE A 187 -12.55 -1.62 -17.02
C ILE A 187 -12.56 -3.14 -17.24
N ALA A 188 -12.72 -3.55 -18.51
CA ALA A 188 -12.53 -4.94 -18.92
C ALA A 188 -11.04 -5.36 -18.96
N ASP A 189 -10.10 -4.43 -19.11
CA ASP A 189 -8.65 -4.64 -19.10
C ASP A 189 -7.97 -3.50 -18.31
N LEU A 190 -7.12 -3.82 -17.33
CA LEU A 190 -6.39 -2.83 -16.52
C LEU A 190 -5.60 -1.86 -17.44
N ALA A 191 -5.91 -0.56 -17.40
CA ALA A 191 -5.25 0.47 -18.21
C ALA A 191 -3.90 0.89 -17.61
N VAL A 192 -3.01 -0.08 -17.38
CA VAL A 192 -1.70 0.13 -16.75
C VAL A 192 -0.59 -0.30 -17.69
N SER A 193 0.33 0.61 -17.97
CA SER A 193 1.51 0.33 -18.80
C SER A 193 2.69 -0.16 -17.95
N ARG A 194 3.07 -1.43 -18.11
CA ARG A 194 4.26 -2.00 -17.46
C ARG A 194 5.55 -1.26 -17.82
N THR A 195 5.67 -0.75 -19.05
CA THR A 195 6.84 0.04 -19.48
C THR A 195 7.02 1.30 -18.64
N ILE A 196 5.92 1.97 -18.30
CA ILE A 196 5.96 3.18 -17.47
C ILE A 196 6.33 2.82 -16.03
N LEU A 197 5.75 1.75 -15.47
CA LEU A 197 6.09 1.29 -14.12
C LEU A 197 7.57 0.88 -13.99
N VAL A 198 8.10 0.15 -14.97
CA VAL A 198 9.54 -0.21 -15.03
C VAL A 198 10.40 1.04 -15.06
N ARG A 199 10.03 2.03 -15.88
CA ARG A 199 10.77 3.28 -15.97
C ARG A 199 10.77 4.06 -14.66
N VAL A 200 9.64 4.16 -13.96
CA VAL A 200 9.56 4.81 -12.64
C VAL A 200 10.37 4.06 -11.59
N ARG A 201 10.36 2.72 -11.59
CA ARG A 201 11.19 1.90 -10.69
C ARG A 201 12.69 2.10 -10.95
N ASP A 202 13.11 2.04 -12.22
CA ASP A 202 14.53 2.02 -12.57
C ASP A 202 15.15 3.42 -12.57
N GLU A 203 14.41 4.43 -13.04
CA GLU A 203 14.89 5.81 -13.10
C GLU A 203 14.57 6.61 -11.83
N GLY A 204 13.60 6.18 -11.01
CA GLY A 204 13.15 6.92 -9.81
C GLY A 204 12.46 8.25 -10.14
N ARG A 205 11.94 8.42 -11.37
CA ARG A 205 11.45 9.71 -11.89
C ARG A 205 9.95 9.75 -12.04
N SER A 206 9.39 10.95 -11.81
CA SER A 206 7.98 11.25 -12.04
C SER A 206 7.70 11.49 -13.52
N ILE A 207 6.61 10.92 -14.04
CA ILE A 207 6.22 10.96 -15.43
C ILE A 207 4.84 11.60 -15.54
N LEU A 208 4.77 12.72 -16.26
CA LEU A 208 3.54 13.33 -16.72
C LEU A 208 3.46 13.18 -18.25
N SER A 209 2.29 12.76 -18.75
CA SER A 209 2.03 12.68 -20.19
C SER A 209 0.65 13.25 -20.49
N SER A 210 0.64 14.28 -21.32
CA SER A 210 -0.56 14.97 -21.80
C SER A 210 -1.32 14.18 -22.86
N ASP A 211 -0.58 13.44 -23.69
CA ASP A 211 -1.06 12.47 -24.67
C ASP A 211 -0.12 11.26 -24.70
N ALA A 212 -0.52 10.17 -24.04
CA ALA A 212 0.34 8.98 -23.92
C ALA A 212 0.55 8.25 -25.27
N MET A 213 -0.35 8.42 -26.24
CA MET A 213 -0.22 7.82 -27.58
C MET A 213 0.77 8.59 -28.46
N LEU A 214 0.81 9.92 -28.32
CA LEU A 214 1.69 10.79 -29.09
C LEU A 214 3.07 11.00 -28.44
N ASP A 215 3.26 10.48 -27.23
CA ASP A 215 4.51 10.62 -26.50
C ASP A 215 5.62 9.77 -27.13
N SER A 216 6.62 10.44 -27.72
CA SER A 216 7.75 9.79 -28.38
C SER A 216 8.52 8.87 -27.44
N ARG A 217 8.49 9.12 -26.12
CA ARG A 217 9.10 8.28 -25.09
C ARG A 217 8.47 6.88 -25.00
N PHE A 218 7.26 6.71 -25.52
CA PHE A 218 6.50 5.44 -25.49
C PHE A 218 6.28 4.83 -26.89
N SER A 219 6.78 5.47 -27.95
CA SER A 219 6.59 5.08 -29.36
C SER A 219 7.13 3.67 -29.71
N GLY A 220 8.11 3.16 -28.96
CA GLY A 220 8.66 1.80 -29.12
C GLY A 220 7.90 0.70 -28.35
N SER A 221 7.07 1.06 -27.37
CA SER A 221 6.34 0.11 -26.54
C SER A 221 4.96 -0.19 -27.14
N LYS A 222 4.79 -1.39 -27.73
CA LYS A 222 3.51 -1.94 -28.21
C LYS A 222 2.53 -2.28 -27.07
N SER A 223 2.48 -1.47 -26.01
CA SER A 223 1.58 -1.71 -24.89
C SER A 223 0.16 -1.37 -25.31
N ILE A 224 -0.71 -2.38 -25.38
CA ILE A 224 -2.14 -2.24 -25.70
C ILE A 224 -2.82 -1.27 -24.70
N ALA A 225 -2.32 -1.20 -23.46
CA ALA A 225 -2.81 -0.27 -22.45
C ALA A 225 -2.57 1.21 -22.82
N ILE A 226 -1.43 1.56 -23.44
CA ILE A 226 -1.13 2.96 -23.81
C ILE A 226 -2.10 3.48 -24.87
N GLN A 227 -2.58 2.60 -25.76
CA GLN A 227 -3.55 2.97 -26.81
C GLN A 227 -4.93 3.36 -26.26
N LYS A 228 -5.23 3.04 -24.99
CA LYS A 228 -6.47 3.39 -24.30
C LYS A 228 -6.30 4.54 -23.30
N ILE A 229 -5.09 5.10 -23.16
CA ILE A 229 -4.77 6.16 -22.19
C ILE A 229 -4.56 7.47 -22.97
N LYS A 230 -5.36 8.49 -22.65
CA LYS A 230 -5.17 9.83 -23.21
C LYS A 230 -4.26 10.68 -22.35
N SER A 231 -4.37 10.63 -21.03
CA SER A 231 -3.44 11.34 -20.15
C SER A 231 -3.05 10.47 -18.97
N LEU A 232 -1.83 10.68 -18.49
CA LEU A 232 -1.19 9.84 -17.48
C LEU A 232 -0.38 10.69 -16.52
N LEU A 233 -0.43 10.30 -15.26
CA LEU A 233 0.48 10.73 -14.21
C LEU A 233 1.01 9.47 -13.51
N CYS A 234 2.33 9.34 -13.38
CA CYS A 234 2.95 8.25 -12.65
C CYS A 234 4.12 8.79 -11.81
N VAL A 235 4.08 8.61 -10.50
CA VAL A 235 5.11 9.08 -9.58
C VAL A 235 5.62 7.93 -8.70
N PRO A 236 6.91 7.91 -8.36
CA PRO A 236 7.45 6.89 -7.46
C PRO A 236 6.94 7.10 -6.03
N LEU A 237 6.72 5.99 -5.33
CA LEU A 237 6.63 5.98 -3.87
C LEU A 237 8.06 5.88 -3.35
N VAL A 238 8.60 7.00 -2.82
CA VAL A 238 10.02 7.11 -2.50
C VAL A 238 10.24 7.05 -1.00
N VAL A 239 11.21 6.23 -0.58
CA VAL A 239 11.71 6.15 0.81
C VAL A 239 13.22 6.27 0.77
N MET A 240 13.78 7.22 1.51
CA MET A 240 15.24 7.47 1.53
C MET A 240 15.87 7.52 0.12
N ASN A 241 15.20 8.20 -0.81
CA ASN A 241 15.60 8.32 -2.22
C ASN A 241 15.61 7.00 -3.02
N GLN A 242 14.91 5.98 -2.56
CA GLN A 242 14.71 4.71 -3.27
C GLN A 242 13.22 4.53 -3.63
N PRO A 243 12.89 4.21 -4.89
CA PRO A 243 11.52 3.90 -5.27
C PRO A 243 11.14 2.51 -4.75
N VAL A 244 10.15 2.45 -3.87
CA VAL A 244 9.60 1.20 -3.28
C VAL A 244 8.20 0.87 -3.83
N GLY A 245 7.72 1.69 -4.77
CA GLY A 245 6.40 1.58 -5.34
C GLY A 245 6.11 2.69 -6.36
N ALA A 246 4.89 2.70 -6.90
CA ALA A 246 4.44 3.77 -7.79
C ALA A 246 2.96 4.13 -7.54
N PHE A 247 2.66 5.42 -7.62
CA PHE A 247 1.31 5.95 -7.77
C PHE A 247 1.04 6.16 -9.26
N TYR A 248 -0.04 5.60 -9.78
CA TYR A 248 -0.37 5.60 -11.20
C TYR A 248 -1.80 6.13 -11.40
N ALA A 249 -1.97 7.20 -12.16
CA ALA A 249 -3.27 7.78 -12.46
C ALA A 249 -3.47 7.99 -13.96
N THR A 250 -4.66 7.67 -14.48
CA THR A 250 -4.98 7.82 -15.90
C THR A 250 -6.35 8.44 -16.14
N ASN A 251 -6.50 8.96 -17.35
CA ASN A 251 -7.78 9.32 -17.94
C ASN A 251 -7.80 8.87 -19.40
N SER A 252 -8.87 8.19 -19.80
CA SER A 252 -9.03 7.69 -21.17
C SER A 252 -9.79 8.68 -22.08
N LYS A 253 -10.47 9.68 -21.50
CA LYS A 253 -11.40 10.56 -22.22
C LYS A 253 -10.80 11.91 -22.57
N LEU A 254 -10.06 12.49 -21.64
CA LEU A 254 -9.46 13.82 -21.74
C LEU A 254 -7.94 13.71 -21.89
N ALA A 255 -7.39 14.37 -22.92
CA ALA A 255 -5.97 14.70 -22.95
C ALA A 255 -5.71 15.88 -21.99
N GLU A 256 -4.46 16.07 -21.55
CA GLU A 256 -4.07 17.18 -20.66
C GLU A 256 -4.86 17.26 -19.34
N ARG A 257 -5.39 16.12 -18.87
CA ARG A 257 -6.18 16.05 -17.62
C ARG A 257 -5.40 16.45 -16.37
N PHE A 258 -4.11 16.15 -16.36
CA PHE A 258 -3.24 16.34 -15.21
C PHE A 258 -2.29 17.50 -15.48
N SER A 259 -2.16 18.40 -14.52
CA SER A 259 -1.24 19.54 -14.59
C SER A 259 0.12 19.23 -13.95
N PRO A 260 1.15 20.06 -14.18
CA PRO A 260 2.41 19.97 -13.44
C PRO A 260 2.21 20.03 -11.92
N GLU A 261 1.26 20.84 -11.46
CA GLU A 261 0.99 20.97 -10.04
C GLU A 261 0.25 19.75 -9.46
N ASP A 262 -0.52 19.02 -10.27
CA ASP A 262 -1.05 17.70 -9.91
C ASP A 262 0.08 16.70 -9.73
N LEU A 263 1.14 16.79 -10.54
CA LEU A 263 2.36 16.00 -10.38
C LEU A 263 3.05 16.33 -9.07
N GLU A 264 3.21 17.61 -8.72
CA GLU A 264 3.80 18.03 -7.44
C GLU A 264 3.03 17.47 -6.24
N LEU A 265 1.69 17.62 -6.25
CA LEU A 265 0.82 17.07 -5.21
C LEU A 265 0.99 15.54 -5.13
N ALA A 266 0.92 14.85 -6.26
CA ALA A 266 1.06 13.40 -6.32
C ALA A 266 2.45 12.94 -5.84
N SER A 267 3.53 13.65 -6.17
CA SER A 267 4.88 13.35 -5.70
C SER A 267 5.01 13.45 -4.18
N VAL A 268 4.44 14.50 -3.57
CA VAL A 268 4.41 14.63 -2.10
C VAL A 268 3.60 13.50 -1.46
N ILE A 269 2.43 13.17 -2.03
CA ILE A 269 1.63 12.03 -1.56
C ILE A 269 2.40 10.72 -1.78
N GLY A 270 3.14 10.58 -2.87
CA GLY A 270 3.99 9.43 -3.17
C GLY A 270 5.04 9.19 -2.09
N MET A 271 5.68 10.26 -1.59
CA MET A 271 6.59 10.18 -0.44
C MET A 271 5.87 9.76 0.85
N LEU A 272 4.71 10.35 1.17
CA LEU A 272 3.95 10.00 2.37
C LEU A 272 3.48 8.53 2.37
N VAL A 273 2.98 8.08 1.21
CA VAL A 273 2.53 6.70 1.01
C VAL A 273 3.72 5.75 1.02
N GLY A 274 4.85 6.11 0.40
CA GLY A 274 6.09 5.35 0.44
C GLY A 274 6.59 5.13 1.86
N ASN A 275 6.71 6.20 2.65
CA ASN A 275 7.11 6.12 4.06
C ASN A 275 6.15 5.25 4.88
N SER A 276 4.84 5.38 4.63
CA SER A 276 3.84 4.55 5.30
C SER A 276 3.99 3.08 4.92
N LEU A 277 4.13 2.76 3.63
CA LEU A 277 4.35 1.41 3.14
C LEU A 277 5.57 0.76 3.81
N GLU A 278 6.68 1.48 3.91
CA GLU A 278 7.89 0.95 4.53
C GLU A 278 7.73 0.76 6.04
N MET A 279 7.08 1.70 6.72
CA MET A 279 6.72 1.53 8.13
C MET A 279 5.88 0.26 8.34
N TRP A 280 4.90 0.01 7.48
CA TRP A 280 4.08 -1.20 7.53
C TRP A 280 4.89 -2.48 7.27
N ARG A 281 5.82 -2.49 6.29
CA ARG A 281 6.72 -3.61 6.04
C ARG A 281 7.66 -3.88 7.21
N LEU A 282 8.21 -2.83 7.82
CA LEU A 282 9.05 -2.95 9.01
C LEU A 282 8.28 -3.56 10.18
N ILE A 283 7.05 -3.10 10.40
CA ILE A 283 6.17 -3.63 11.44
C ILE A 283 5.82 -5.10 11.19
N ASP A 284 5.43 -5.48 9.97
CA ASP A 284 5.09 -6.87 9.62
C ASP A 284 6.32 -7.80 9.71
N SER A 285 7.48 -7.33 9.25
CA SER A 285 8.73 -8.09 9.36
C SER A 285 9.20 -8.28 10.80
N GLN A 286 9.04 -7.28 11.66
CA GLN A 286 9.35 -7.40 13.09
C GLN A 286 8.45 -8.43 13.77
N GLY A 287 7.14 -8.41 13.50
CA GLY A 287 6.21 -9.41 14.02
C GLY A 287 6.54 -10.83 13.57
N SER A 288 6.92 -10.97 12.29
CA SER A 288 7.35 -12.25 11.72
C SER A 288 8.65 -12.77 12.35
N LEU A 289 9.66 -11.90 12.53
CA LEU A 289 10.93 -12.27 13.17
C LEU A 289 10.71 -12.68 14.63
N TYR A 290 9.91 -11.91 15.37
CA TYR A 290 9.57 -12.24 16.76
C TYR A 290 8.94 -13.63 16.87
N ARG A 291 7.97 -13.93 16.01
CA ARG A 291 7.37 -15.27 15.94
C ARG A 291 8.40 -16.36 15.64
N GLN A 292 9.26 -16.16 14.64
CA GLN A 292 10.28 -17.13 14.24
C GLN A 292 11.30 -17.41 15.37
N VAL A 293 11.70 -16.39 16.12
CA VAL A 293 12.58 -16.55 17.29
C VAL A 293 11.91 -17.39 18.38
N LEU A 294 10.63 -17.14 18.66
CA LEU A 294 9.89 -17.94 19.63
C LEU A 294 9.70 -19.39 19.17
N GLU A 295 9.36 -19.61 17.89
CA GLU A 295 9.26 -20.95 17.30
C GLU A 295 10.60 -21.69 17.38
N LEU A 296 11.72 -21.01 17.11
CA LEU A 296 13.06 -21.59 17.27
C LEU A 296 13.37 -21.99 18.72
N LEU A 297 13.00 -21.18 19.71
CA LEU A 297 13.18 -21.53 21.13
C LEU A 297 12.39 -22.79 21.51
N ALA A 298 11.16 -22.90 21.02
CA ALA A 298 10.34 -24.09 21.22
C ALA A 298 10.93 -25.32 20.54
N GLU A 299 11.41 -25.19 19.29
CA GLU A 299 12.09 -26.27 18.57
C GLU A 299 13.36 -26.75 19.30
N ILE A 300 14.16 -25.83 19.86
CA ILE A 300 15.34 -26.17 20.67
C ILE A 300 14.93 -26.92 21.94
N SER A 301 13.85 -26.49 22.59
CA SER A 301 13.31 -27.17 23.78
C SER A 301 12.84 -28.60 23.46
N GLU A 302 12.14 -28.78 22.33
CA GLU A 302 11.66 -30.10 21.88
C GLU A 302 12.76 -30.99 21.31
N ALA A 303 13.89 -30.44 20.83
CA ALA A 303 14.97 -31.23 20.24
C ALA A 303 15.56 -32.28 21.20
N ARG A 304 15.34 -32.12 22.51
CA ARG A 304 15.73 -33.07 23.56
C ARG A 304 14.81 -34.29 23.66
N SER A 305 13.61 -34.20 23.10
CA SER A 305 12.56 -35.23 23.11
C SER A 305 11.93 -35.34 21.72
N PRO A 306 12.55 -36.06 20.77
CA PRO A 306 12.08 -36.17 19.38
C PRO A 306 10.61 -36.61 19.24
N GLU A 307 10.09 -37.35 20.22
CA GLU A 307 8.71 -37.84 20.31
C GLU A 307 7.66 -36.73 20.46
N VAL A 308 8.02 -35.54 20.97
CA VAL A 308 7.09 -34.41 21.13
C VAL A 308 7.21 -33.35 20.04
N ARG A 309 7.93 -33.62 18.94
CA ARG A 309 8.16 -32.63 17.88
C ARG A 309 6.85 -32.03 17.35
N GLY A 310 6.77 -30.70 17.34
CA GLY A 310 5.62 -29.92 16.89
C GLY A 310 4.49 -29.80 17.92
N ARG A 311 4.63 -30.37 19.12
CA ARG A 311 3.64 -30.26 20.22
C ARG A 311 3.43 -28.81 20.61
N ALA A 312 4.50 -28.05 20.81
CA ALA A 312 4.46 -26.65 21.19
C ALA A 312 3.59 -25.82 20.24
N ARG A 313 3.72 -26.04 18.92
CA ARG A 313 2.95 -25.33 17.89
C ARG A 313 1.47 -25.72 17.92
N ARG A 314 1.15 -26.99 18.15
CA ARG A 314 -0.25 -27.46 18.31
C ARG A 314 -0.89 -26.89 19.57
N VAL A 315 -0.22 -26.99 20.72
CA VAL A 315 -0.66 -26.43 22.00
C VAL A 315 -0.86 -24.91 21.91
N ALA A 316 0.04 -24.18 21.27
CA ALA A 316 -0.11 -22.75 21.00
C ALA A 316 -1.38 -22.43 20.20
N THR A 317 -1.67 -23.25 19.17
CA THR A 317 -2.85 -23.09 18.31
C THR A 317 -4.14 -23.35 19.09
N TYR A 318 -4.19 -24.42 19.89
CA TYR A 318 -5.34 -24.73 20.74
C TYR A 318 -5.58 -23.62 21.78
N SER A 319 -4.53 -23.17 22.46
CA SER A 319 -4.59 -22.11 23.48
C SER A 319 -5.14 -20.80 22.91
N ALA A 320 -4.68 -20.41 21.71
CA ALA A 320 -5.18 -19.22 21.02
C ALA A 320 -6.65 -19.36 20.58
N ALA A 321 -7.05 -20.53 20.11
CA ALA A 321 -8.42 -20.79 19.69
C ALA A 321 -9.40 -20.74 20.88
N MET A 322 -9.02 -21.31 22.02
CA MET A 322 -9.79 -21.25 23.27
C MET A 322 -9.91 -19.83 23.80
N ALA A 323 -8.80 -19.09 23.89
CA ALA A 323 -8.78 -17.70 24.35
C ALA A 323 -9.75 -16.81 23.54
N ARG A 324 -9.83 -17.01 22.22
CA ARG A 324 -10.78 -16.28 21.37
C ARG A 324 -12.23 -16.61 21.64
N VAL A 325 -12.53 -17.86 21.97
CA VAL A 325 -13.89 -18.25 22.34
C VAL A 325 -14.29 -17.59 23.66
N LEU A 326 -13.35 -17.49 24.59
CA LEU A 326 -13.52 -16.78 25.87
C LEU A 326 -13.57 -15.24 25.72
N GLY A 327 -13.44 -14.71 24.49
CA GLY A 327 -13.57 -13.28 24.22
C GLY A 327 -12.30 -12.47 24.48
N TYR A 328 -11.13 -13.11 24.56
CA TYR A 328 -9.86 -12.41 24.75
C TYR A 328 -9.59 -11.44 23.60
N SER A 329 -8.94 -10.32 23.92
CA SER A 329 -8.42 -9.40 22.91
C SER A 329 -7.36 -10.11 22.03
N ASN A 330 -7.03 -9.55 20.87
CA ASN A 330 -5.96 -10.12 20.03
C ASN A 330 -4.62 -10.18 20.76
N GLU A 331 -4.31 -9.17 21.57
CA GLU A 331 -3.08 -9.12 22.38
C GLU A 331 -3.08 -10.22 23.45
N ALA A 332 -4.18 -10.37 24.19
CA ALA A 332 -4.30 -11.43 25.18
C ALA A 332 -4.30 -12.83 24.53
N THR A 333 -4.91 -12.98 23.35
CA THR A 333 -4.84 -14.21 22.56
C THR A 333 -3.42 -14.51 22.09
N GLN A 334 -2.68 -13.49 21.65
CA GLN A 334 -1.27 -13.64 21.27
C GLN A 334 -0.43 -14.10 22.47
N LYS A 335 -0.65 -13.54 23.66
CA LYS A 335 -0.02 -14.00 24.90
C LYS A 335 -0.33 -15.48 25.18
N MET A 336 -1.58 -15.93 25.01
CA MET A 336 -1.93 -17.36 25.17
C MET A 336 -1.30 -18.27 24.12
N TRP A 337 -1.15 -17.79 22.88
CA TRP A 337 -0.39 -18.51 21.87
C TRP A 337 1.08 -18.66 22.30
N ILE A 338 1.71 -17.58 22.78
CA ILE A 338 3.11 -17.61 23.25
C ILE A 338 3.24 -18.55 24.47
N ALA A 339 2.29 -18.50 25.40
CA ALA A 339 2.28 -19.38 26.58
C ALA A 339 2.18 -20.85 26.18
N GLY A 340 1.28 -21.20 25.24
CA GLY A 340 1.20 -22.55 24.72
C GLY A 340 2.46 -23.00 23.97
N LEU A 341 3.12 -22.10 23.24
CA LEU A 341 4.36 -22.39 22.53
C LEU A 341 5.53 -22.61 23.51
N LEU A 342 5.59 -21.83 24.58
CA LEU A 342 6.68 -21.85 25.56
C LEU A 342 6.38 -22.69 26.81
N HIS A 343 5.26 -23.44 26.85
CA HIS A 343 4.85 -24.18 28.06
C HIS A 343 5.95 -25.10 28.62
N ASP A 344 6.78 -25.65 27.74
CA ASP A 344 7.88 -26.56 28.07
C ASP A 344 9.26 -25.89 28.10
N ILE A 345 9.37 -24.55 28.00
CA ILE A 345 10.65 -23.81 27.93
C ILE A 345 11.58 -24.10 29.11
N GLY A 346 11.00 -24.45 30.26
CA GLY A 346 11.73 -24.85 31.46
C GLY A 346 12.67 -26.05 31.22
N THR A 347 12.38 -26.89 30.23
CA THR A 347 13.21 -28.04 29.84
C THR A 347 14.63 -27.63 29.46
N LEU A 348 14.86 -26.41 28.97
CA LEU A 348 16.20 -25.90 28.66
C LEU A 348 17.11 -25.81 29.89
N GLY A 349 16.54 -25.63 31.08
CA GLY A 349 17.29 -25.51 32.34
C GLY A 349 17.48 -26.82 33.11
N ILE A 350 17.07 -27.96 32.53
CA ILE A 350 17.04 -29.28 33.18
C ILE A 350 18.21 -30.14 32.66
N THR A 351 18.87 -30.92 33.51
CA THR A 351 19.94 -31.86 33.07
C THR A 351 19.37 -33.16 32.50
N GLU A 352 20.19 -33.99 31.84
CA GLU A 352 19.77 -35.32 31.37
C GLU A 352 19.32 -36.24 32.53
N GLU A 353 20.00 -36.17 33.68
CA GLU A 353 19.62 -36.97 34.86
C GLU A 353 18.26 -36.56 35.42
N GLU A 354 17.96 -35.26 35.39
CA GLU A 354 16.71 -34.69 35.89
C GLU A 354 15.52 -34.95 34.96
N LEU A 355 15.76 -35.24 33.67
CA LEU A 355 14.72 -35.48 32.68
C LEU A 355 13.86 -36.71 33.03
N HIS A 356 14.40 -37.65 33.82
CA HIS A 356 13.68 -38.85 34.27
C HIS A 356 13.19 -38.76 35.73
N ALA A 357 13.29 -37.60 36.38
CA ALA A 357 12.88 -37.44 37.76
C ALA A 357 11.35 -37.35 37.91
N ALA A 358 10.79 -37.94 38.96
CA ALA A 358 9.36 -37.79 39.29
C ALA A 358 8.94 -36.33 39.54
N THR A 359 9.90 -35.47 39.90
CA THR A 359 9.70 -34.03 40.11
C THR A 359 9.90 -33.19 38.85
N LEU A 360 10.03 -33.82 37.67
CA LEU A 360 10.41 -33.13 36.42
C LEU A 360 9.55 -31.90 36.18
N ALA A 361 8.25 -32.02 36.33
CA ALA A 361 7.32 -30.98 35.94
C ALA A 361 7.37 -29.77 36.92
N THR A 362 7.55 -30.01 38.22
CA THR A 362 7.91 -28.95 39.20
C THR A 362 9.24 -28.26 38.84
N ARG A 363 10.26 -29.03 38.45
CA ARG A 363 11.56 -28.45 38.04
C ARG A 363 11.42 -27.61 36.77
N LYS A 364 10.65 -28.07 35.78
CA LYS A 364 10.33 -27.32 34.57
C LYS A 364 9.66 -25.99 34.92
N ALA A 365 8.66 -26.00 35.81
CA ALA A 365 7.98 -24.77 36.25
C ALA A 365 8.95 -23.77 36.90
N HIS A 366 9.85 -24.23 37.79
CA HIS A 366 10.88 -23.37 38.38
C HIS A 366 11.86 -22.80 37.35
N LYS A 367 12.32 -23.63 36.39
CA LYS A 367 13.21 -23.17 35.32
C LYS A 367 12.52 -22.22 34.35
N ALA A 368 11.27 -22.46 34.02
CA ALA A 368 10.48 -21.53 33.21
C ALA A 368 10.35 -20.17 33.92
N LYS A 369 10.09 -20.16 35.23
CA LYS A 369 10.08 -18.94 36.05
C LYS A 369 11.41 -18.19 36.00
N GLU A 370 12.54 -18.88 36.18
CA GLU A 370 13.88 -18.29 36.09
C GLU A 370 14.15 -17.68 34.70
N ILE A 371 13.81 -18.41 33.63
CA ILE A 371 14.04 -17.97 32.24
C ILE A 371 13.17 -16.75 31.92
N LEU A 372 11.85 -16.84 32.15
CA LEU A 372 10.89 -15.83 31.74
C LEU A 372 10.97 -14.55 32.60
N ALA A 373 11.50 -14.62 33.82
CA ALA A 373 11.73 -13.43 34.66
C ALA A 373 12.67 -12.39 34.03
N HIS A 374 13.44 -12.76 33.01
CA HIS A 374 14.32 -11.84 32.27
C HIS A 374 13.57 -10.94 31.27
N VAL A 375 12.28 -11.20 31.00
CA VAL A 375 11.44 -10.43 30.08
C VAL A 375 10.15 -10.01 30.79
N PRO A 376 10.14 -8.86 31.49
CA PRO A 376 8.98 -8.40 32.27
C PRO A 376 7.67 -8.32 31.50
N GLU A 377 7.73 -8.03 30.20
CA GLU A 377 6.57 -7.95 29.30
C GLU A 377 5.85 -9.31 29.11
N LEU A 378 6.50 -10.41 29.51
CA LEU A 378 5.95 -11.77 29.47
C LEU A 378 5.41 -12.22 30.84
N SER A 379 5.12 -11.33 31.79
CA SER A 379 4.60 -11.73 33.12
C SER A 379 3.36 -12.63 33.05
N ASP A 380 2.36 -12.24 32.27
CA ASP A 380 1.10 -13.00 32.11
C ASP A 380 1.36 -14.36 31.41
N VAL A 381 2.31 -14.37 30.48
CA VAL A 381 2.76 -15.58 29.79
C VAL A 381 3.46 -16.51 30.77
N ALA A 382 4.34 -15.96 31.62
CA ALA A 382 5.07 -16.71 32.62
C ALA A 382 4.11 -17.34 33.64
N GLU A 383 3.10 -16.61 34.11
CA GLU A 383 2.09 -17.15 35.01
C GLU A 383 1.35 -18.34 34.40
N ALA A 384 0.89 -18.22 33.15
CA ALA A 384 0.25 -19.31 32.42
C ALA A 384 1.20 -20.51 32.22
N VAL A 385 2.46 -20.26 31.85
CA VAL A 385 3.48 -21.31 31.64
C VAL A 385 3.85 -22.01 32.95
N ILE A 386 4.02 -21.29 34.05
CA ILE A 386 4.40 -21.88 35.35
C ILE A 386 3.25 -22.73 35.90
N GLY A 387 2.01 -22.24 35.77
CA GLY A 387 0.81 -22.88 36.33
C GLY A 387 0.11 -23.89 35.42
N HIS A 388 0.56 -24.14 34.18
CA HIS A 388 -0.23 -24.97 33.24
C HIS A 388 -0.47 -26.43 33.70
N THR A 389 0.30 -26.91 34.67
CA THR A 389 0.12 -28.23 35.31
C THR A 389 -0.70 -28.19 36.60
N GLU A 390 -1.10 -27.01 37.06
CA GLU A 390 -2.02 -26.83 38.17
C GLU A 390 -3.45 -27.21 37.78
N ARG A 391 -4.27 -27.60 38.76
CA ARG A 391 -5.67 -28.05 38.55
C ARG A 391 -6.55 -27.44 39.62
N ILE A 392 -7.78 -27.05 39.28
CA ILE A 392 -8.65 -26.34 40.24
C ILE A 392 -9.06 -27.20 41.44
N ASP A 393 -8.93 -28.52 41.35
CA ASP A 393 -9.15 -29.46 42.46
C ASP A 393 -7.95 -29.61 43.41
N GLY A 394 -6.84 -28.91 43.13
CA GLY A 394 -5.60 -28.99 43.92
C GLY A 394 -4.75 -30.23 43.63
N SER A 395 -5.12 -31.06 42.64
CA SER A 395 -4.33 -32.25 42.28
C SER A 395 -3.07 -31.91 41.45
N GLY A 396 -2.90 -30.64 41.09
CA GLY A 396 -1.82 -30.16 40.25
C GLY A 396 -0.52 -29.85 41.01
N PHE A 397 0.44 -29.30 40.28
CA PHE A 397 1.74 -28.89 40.77
C PHE A 397 2.25 -27.73 39.87
N PRO A 398 3.26 -26.93 40.27
CA PRO A 398 4.22 -27.12 41.37
C PRO A 398 3.72 -26.82 42.79
N ASP A 399 2.78 -25.89 42.94
CA ASP A 399 2.38 -25.30 44.22
C ASP A 399 1.10 -25.93 44.78
N GLY A 400 0.35 -26.70 43.95
CA GLY A 400 -0.90 -27.34 44.36
C GLY A 400 -2.02 -26.32 44.54
N LEU A 401 -2.08 -25.34 43.63
CA LEU A 401 -3.07 -24.27 43.62
C LEU A 401 -4.47 -24.85 43.40
N SER A 402 -5.50 -24.18 43.92
CA SER A 402 -6.89 -24.67 43.84
C SER A 402 -7.88 -23.55 43.56
N GLY A 403 -9.01 -23.91 42.95
CA GLY A 403 -10.08 -22.99 42.60
C GLY A 403 -9.58 -21.74 41.86
N PRO A 404 -9.85 -20.53 42.39
CA PRO A 404 -9.49 -19.27 41.72
C PRO A 404 -7.99 -18.96 41.71
N ASP A 405 -7.18 -19.69 42.47
CA ASP A 405 -5.72 -19.49 42.49
C ASP A 405 -5.06 -20.04 41.22
N VAL A 406 -5.74 -20.94 40.48
CA VAL A 406 -5.29 -21.38 39.15
C VAL A 406 -5.81 -20.42 38.09
N THR A 407 -4.93 -19.60 37.53
CA THR A 407 -5.33 -18.57 36.58
C THR A 407 -5.98 -19.13 35.32
N GLU A 408 -6.90 -18.38 34.71
CA GLU A 408 -7.58 -18.78 33.48
C GLU A 408 -6.57 -19.10 32.35
N GLY A 409 -5.48 -18.32 32.25
CA GLY A 409 -4.40 -18.59 31.30
C GLY A 409 -3.69 -19.92 31.54
N ALA A 410 -3.39 -20.27 32.80
CA ALA A 410 -2.82 -21.56 33.17
C ALA A 410 -3.78 -22.71 32.84
N GLN A 411 -5.07 -22.53 33.10
CA GLN A 411 -6.10 -23.52 32.76
C GLN A 411 -6.22 -23.73 31.25
N ILE A 412 -6.20 -22.67 30.44
CA ILE A 412 -6.24 -22.75 28.97
C ILE A 412 -5.06 -23.56 28.44
N VAL A 413 -3.83 -23.20 28.83
CA VAL A 413 -2.62 -23.90 28.37
C VAL A 413 -2.61 -25.33 28.88
N GLY A 414 -2.98 -25.57 30.13
CA GLY A 414 -3.02 -26.89 30.74
C GLY A 414 -4.00 -27.84 30.06
N LEU A 415 -5.20 -27.37 29.73
CA LEU A 415 -6.20 -28.15 29.02
C LEU A 415 -5.76 -28.42 27.57
N ALA A 416 -5.17 -27.42 26.89
CA ALA A 416 -4.60 -27.58 25.56
C ALA A 416 -3.46 -28.62 25.52
N CYS A 417 -2.57 -28.61 26.50
CA CYS A 417 -1.49 -29.60 26.66
C CYS A 417 -2.05 -31.02 26.83
N TRP A 418 -3.05 -31.16 27.71
CA TRP A 418 -3.66 -32.48 27.97
C TRP A 418 -4.42 -32.99 26.75
N PHE A 419 -5.15 -32.12 26.05
CA PHE A 419 -5.82 -32.49 24.80
C PHE A 419 -4.83 -32.97 23.73
N ASP A 420 -3.69 -32.28 23.53
CA ASP A 420 -2.65 -32.74 22.60
C ASP A 420 -2.05 -34.10 22.98
N GLU A 421 -1.90 -34.35 24.29
CA GLU A 421 -1.39 -35.61 24.81
C GLU A 421 -2.35 -36.77 24.53
N ILE A 422 -3.66 -36.58 24.75
CA ILE A 422 -4.69 -37.57 24.41
C ILE A 422 -4.67 -37.87 22.91
N LEU A 423 -4.56 -36.84 22.05
CA LEU A 423 -4.47 -37.03 20.61
C LEU A 423 -3.22 -37.82 20.18
N SER A 424 -2.06 -37.49 20.76
CA SER A 424 -0.75 -38.02 20.32
C SER A 424 -0.46 -39.42 20.87
N THR A 425 -0.97 -39.76 22.05
CA THR A 425 -0.64 -41.01 22.75
C THR A 425 -1.84 -41.95 22.93
N GLY A 426 -3.06 -41.45 22.75
CA GLY A 426 -4.30 -42.15 23.07
C GLY A 426 -4.62 -42.25 24.56
N GLY A 427 -3.96 -41.45 25.40
CA GLY A 427 -4.03 -41.59 26.85
C GLY A 427 -3.49 -42.95 27.32
N GLU A 428 -4.11 -43.53 28.36
CA GLU A 428 -3.70 -44.82 28.94
C GLU A 428 -3.80 -46.03 27.97
N GLY A 429 -4.38 -45.86 26.77
CA GLY A 429 -4.65 -46.92 25.79
C GLY A 429 -3.60 -47.13 24.68
N GLY A 430 -2.66 -46.19 24.48
CA GLY A 430 -1.46 -46.39 23.64
C GLY A 430 -1.65 -46.42 22.11
N ARG A 431 -2.59 -45.64 21.55
CA ARG A 431 -2.72 -45.37 20.09
C ARG A 431 -3.34 -43.99 19.83
N GLU A 432 -2.86 -43.26 18.82
CA GLU A 432 -3.48 -41.99 18.37
C GLU A 432 -5.00 -42.13 18.24
N LEU A 433 -5.75 -41.26 18.91
CA LEU A 433 -7.21 -41.29 18.91
C LEU A 433 -7.78 -40.39 17.81
N PRO A 434 -8.87 -40.80 17.15
CA PRO A 434 -9.66 -39.89 16.33
C PRO A 434 -10.06 -38.65 17.14
N ILE A 435 -10.00 -37.47 16.53
CA ILE A 435 -10.25 -36.18 17.21
C ILE A 435 -11.57 -36.19 18.00
N LYS A 436 -12.62 -36.78 17.42
CA LYS A 436 -13.93 -36.90 18.08
C LYS A 436 -13.85 -37.69 19.39
N GLU A 437 -13.07 -38.76 19.44
CA GLU A 437 -12.91 -39.59 20.64
C GLU A 437 -12.08 -38.85 21.69
N ALA A 438 -11.01 -38.15 21.28
CA ALA A 438 -10.22 -37.32 22.18
C ALA A 438 -11.05 -36.19 22.82
N VAL A 439 -11.98 -35.58 22.07
CA VAL A 439 -12.90 -34.56 22.58
C VAL A 439 -13.88 -35.13 23.61
N LEU A 440 -14.42 -36.34 23.38
CA LEU A 440 -15.30 -36.99 24.35
C LEU A 440 -14.53 -37.38 25.62
N GLN A 441 -13.32 -37.91 25.45
CA GLN A 441 -12.48 -38.31 26.57
C GLN A 441 -12.05 -37.11 27.42
N ILE A 442 -11.56 -36.03 26.82
CA ILE A 442 -11.14 -34.85 27.59
C ILE A 442 -12.32 -34.21 28.34
N GLN A 443 -13.55 -34.28 27.79
CA GLN A 443 -14.74 -33.78 28.48
C GLN A 443 -15.02 -34.55 29.78
N GLU A 444 -14.76 -35.86 29.80
CA GLU A 444 -14.94 -36.71 30.99
C GLU A 444 -13.74 -36.58 31.95
N ASP A 445 -12.51 -36.70 31.44
CA ASP A 445 -11.27 -36.76 32.23
C ASP A 445 -10.90 -35.43 32.90
N ALA A 446 -11.27 -34.31 32.25
CA ALA A 446 -10.97 -32.95 32.72
C ALA A 446 -12.07 -32.37 33.63
N ALA A 447 -13.21 -33.07 33.79
CA ALA A 447 -14.30 -32.62 34.62
C ALA A 447 -13.87 -32.42 36.08
N GLY A 448 -14.14 -31.24 36.64
CA GLY A 448 -13.74 -30.87 38.01
C GLY A 448 -12.25 -30.50 38.18
N LYS A 449 -11.43 -30.66 37.14
CA LYS A 449 -9.99 -30.29 37.13
C LYS A 449 -9.70 -28.95 36.46
N PHE A 450 -10.65 -28.45 35.67
CA PHE A 450 -10.66 -27.13 35.06
C PHE A 450 -12.04 -26.48 35.24
N ASP A 451 -12.09 -25.16 35.12
CA ASP A 451 -13.34 -24.43 35.09
C ASP A 451 -14.19 -24.86 33.87
N GLU A 452 -15.50 -24.92 34.08
CA GLU A 452 -16.47 -25.35 33.05
C GLU A 452 -16.39 -24.44 31.81
N SER A 453 -16.16 -23.14 31.99
CA SER A 453 -16.02 -22.19 30.89
C SER A 453 -14.79 -22.47 30.01
N VAL A 454 -13.68 -22.90 30.60
CA VAL A 454 -12.44 -23.26 29.87
C VAL A 454 -12.64 -24.57 29.10
N LEU A 455 -13.32 -25.55 29.70
CA LEU A 455 -13.68 -26.79 29.02
C LEU A 455 -14.61 -26.52 27.84
N ASP A 456 -15.66 -25.72 28.04
CA ASP A 456 -16.58 -25.29 26.99
C ASP A 456 -15.86 -24.56 25.86
N ALA A 457 -14.85 -23.74 26.19
CA ALA A 457 -14.06 -23.03 25.19
C ALA A 457 -13.34 -23.99 24.23
N LEU A 458 -12.79 -25.10 24.72
CA LEU A 458 -12.19 -26.15 23.88
C LEU A 458 -13.25 -26.78 22.96
N LEU A 459 -14.41 -27.14 23.50
CA LEU A 459 -15.50 -27.78 22.74
C LEU A 459 -16.07 -26.87 21.66
N ILE A 460 -16.27 -25.59 21.97
CA ILE A 460 -16.74 -24.59 21.03
C ILE A 460 -15.67 -24.32 19.96
N ALA A 461 -14.39 -24.21 20.34
CA ALA A 461 -13.29 -24.03 19.38
C ALA A 461 -13.19 -25.22 18.41
N TYR A 462 -13.40 -26.45 18.89
CA TYR A 462 -13.51 -27.64 18.05
C TYR A 462 -14.69 -27.54 17.08
N ARG A 463 -15.89 -27.20 17.58
CA ARG A 463 -17.12 -27.07 16.76
C ARG A 463 -16.98 -26.02 15.67
N LEU A 464 -16.22 -24.95 15.92
CA LEU A 464 -15.96 -23.87 14.98
C LEU A 464 -14.79 -24.17 14.02
N ASN A 465 -14.20 -25.37 14.08
CA ASN A 465 -13.00 -25.78 13.32
C ASN A 465 -11.77 -24.89 13.56
N ARG A 466 -11.69 -24.21 14.72
CA ARG A 466 -10.61 -23.25 15.03
C ARG A 466 -9.38 -23.88 15.66
N LEU A 467 -9.49 -25.09 16.23
CA LEU A 467 -8.37 -25.76 16.90
C LEU A 467 -7.22 -26.12 15.96
N PHE A 468 -7.50 -26.33 14.67
CA PHE A 468 -6.51 -26.77 13.69
C PHE A 468 -6.16 -25.67 12.66
N GLU A 469 -6.66 -24.46 12.87
CA GLU A 469 -6.40 -23.31 12.02
C GLU A 469 -5.30 -22.44 12.64
N GLU A 470 -4.13 -22.45 12.02
CA GLU A 470 -3.08 -21.50 12.39
C GLU A 470 -3.49 -20.07 12.02
N ASP A 471 -3.69 -19.23 13.03
CA ASP A 471 -3.89 -17.82 12.78
C ASP A 471 -2.56 -17.10 12.57
N ARG A 472 -2.19 -16.97 11.29
CA ARG A 472 -1.01 -16.20 10.84
C ARG A 472 -1.13 -14.69 11.08
N ARG A 473 -2.33 -14.18 11.40
CA ARG A 473 -2.58 -12.76 11.69
C ARG A 473 -2.33 -12.39 13.16
N LEU A 474 -2.16 -13.36 14.07
CA LEU A 474 -1.88 -13.11 15.50
C LEU A 474 -0.64 -12.24 15.74
N PHE A 475 0.35 -12.32 14.84
CA PHE A 475 1.60 -11.58 14.92
C PHE A 475 1.65 -10.40 13.94
N LYS A 476 0.57 -10.17 13.19
CA LYS A 476 0.44 -8.94 12.41
C LYS A 476 0.01 -7.82 13.35
N LEU A 477 0.79 -6.75 13.38
CA LEU A 477 0.46 -5.60 14.22
C LEU A 477 -0.85 -4.97 13.74
N ASP A 478 -1.86 -4.95 14.61
CA ASP A 478 -3.12 -4.27 14.36
C ASP A 478 -2.96 -2.80 14.73
N LEU A 479 -2.50 -1.98 13.78
CA LEU A 479 -2.27 -0.55 14.01
C LEU A 479 -3.55 0.20 14.42
N THR A 480 -4.75 -0.37 14.25
CA THR A 480 -6.00 0.23 14.76
C THR A 480 -5.99 0.52 16.25
N ARG A 481 -5.22 -0.25 17.02
CA ARG A 481 -5.23 -0.18 18.47
C ARG A 481 -4.20 0.79 19.05
N LEU A 482 -3.14 1.10 18.29
CA LEU A 482 -2.14 2.10 18.70
C LEU A 482 -2.71 3.52 18.73
N VAL A 483 -3.78 3.79 17.98
CA VAL A 483 -4.44 5.10 17.95
C VAL A 483 -5.47 5.28 19.07
N HIS A 484 -6.02 4.19 19.62
CA HIS A 484 -7.02 4.27 20.70
C HIS A 484 -6.44 4.36 22.12
N ARG A 485 -5.12 4.19 22.29
CA ARG A 485 -4.47 4.42 23.60
C ARG A 485 -4.44 5.89 24.04
N GLY A 486 -4.86 6.83 23.19
CA GLY A 486 -4.87 8.27 23.50
C GLY A 486 -6.23 8.85 23.90
N ASP A 487 -7.34 8.13 23.71
CA ASP A 487 -8.68 8.68 23.90
C ASP A 487 -9.32 8.29 25.26
N ASP A 488 -8.72 7.36 26.01
CA ASP A 488 -9.29 6.84 27.28
C ASP A 488 -8.87 7.65 28.53
N GLU A 489 -8.04 8.70 28.41
CA GLU A 489 -7.60 9.52 29.55
C GLU A 489 -8.31 10.89 29.69
N GLU A 490 -9.16 11.33 28.75
CA GLU A 490 -9.79 12.67 28.81
C GLU A 490 -11.22 12.71 29.40
N ASP A 491 -11.90 11.58 29.63
CA ASP A 491 -13.30 11.57 30.12
C ASP A 491 -13.48 11.17 31.60
N ALA A 492 -12.41 11.16 32.39
CA ALA A 492 -12.46 10.88 33.84
C ALA A 492 -12.32 12.14 34.73
N GLY A 493 -12.85 13.28 34.30
CA GLY A 493 -12.75 14.53 35.05
C GLY A 493 -13.82 15.56 34.78
N GLU A 494 -15.07 15.28 35.17
CA GLU A 494 -16.03 16.29 35.68
C GLU A 494 -16.86 15.73 36.85
#